data_AF-A0A0C9YLD6-F1
#
_entry.id   AF-A0A0C9YLD6-F1
#
_cell.length_a   1.000
_cell.length_b   1.000
_cell.length_c   1.000
_cell.angle_alpha   90.00
_cell.angle_beta   90.00
_cell.angle_gamma   90.00
#
_symmetry.space_group_name_H-M   'P 1'
#
loop_
_entity.id
_entity.type
_entity.pdbx_description
1 polymer ?
#
loop_
_entity_poly.entity_id
_entity_poly.type
_entity_poly.pdbx_seq_one_letter_code
_entity_poly.pdbx_strand_id
1 'polypeptide(L)'
;MAIEANVEGGRVTLLNACDLGCSVNGRIIVEPDVAAQVKSWLRELSPDASLRAVIYFQDTDDGTAVQPNIDSFRDICGADNFYGSVVLVASGRRLLDLQELRQGVWSEALSRGARSFCYVDTRGSAEEAIKMSIE
;
A
#
# COMPACT_ATOMS: atom_id res chain seq x y z
N MET A 1 3.92 1.76 12.66
CA MET A 1 3.40 2.88 13.51
C MET A 1 1.99 3.21 13.07
N ALA A 2 1.03 3.35 14.00
CA ALA A 2 -0.35 3.74 13.69
C ALA A 2 -0.54 5.26 13.85
N ILE A 3 -1.20 5.91 12.90
CA ILE A 3 -1.51 7.35 12.92
C ILE A 3 -3.01 7.53 12.66
N GLU A 4 -3.71 8.35 13.46
CA GLU A 4 -5.07 8.76 13.13
C GLU A 4 -5.06 9.96 12.16
N ALA A 5 -5.87 9.87 11.11
CA ALA A 5 -6.09 10.94 10.14
C ALA A 5 -7.59 11.22 9.99
N ASN A 6 -7.95 12.49 9.77
CA ASN A 6 -9.30 12.86 9.35
C ASN A 6 -9.29 13.14 7.85
N VAL A 7 -10.03 12.34 7.10
CA VAL A 7 -10.18 12.47 5.63
C VAL A 7 -11.67 12.60 5.33
N GLU A 8 -12.06 13.70 4.68
CA GLU A 8 -13.45 14.02 4.32
C GLU A 8 -14.46 13.92 5.49
N GLY A 9 -14.02 14.20 6.72
CA GLY A 9 -14.84 14.12 7.93
C GLY A 9 -14.97 12.72 8.54
N GLY A 10 -14.33 11.71 7.94
CA GLY A 10 -14.17 10.37 8.50
C GLY A 10 -12.84 10.21 9.23
N ARG A 11 -12.84 9.47 10.35
CA ARG A 11 -11.62 9.07 11.06
C ARG A 11 -11.05 7.80 10.44
N VAL A 12 -9.79 7.84 10.03
CA VAL A 12 -9.05 6.72 9.44
C VAL A 12 -7.81 6.46 10.29
N THR A 13 -7.52 5.18 10.55
CA THR A 13 -6.25 4.76 11.16
C THR A 13 -5.31 4.29 10.07
N LEU A 14 -4.20 5.00 9.88
CA LEU A 14 -3.14 4.66 8.95
C LEU A 14 -2.10 3.80 9.65
N LEU A 15 -1.81 2.61 9.10
CA LEU A 15 -0.76 1.73 9.58
C LEU A 15 0.45 1.85 8.66
N ASN A 16 1.50 2.53 9.13
CA ASN A 16 2.75 2.68 8.38
C ASN A 16 3.73 1.55 8.73
N ALA A 17 4.10 0.75 7.72
CA ALA A 17 5.14 -0.27 7.80
C ALA A 17 6.36 0.17 6.98
N CYS A 18 7.34 0.79 7.66
CA CYS A 18 8.46 1.48 7.01
C CYS A 18 9.60 0.56 6.57
N ASP A 19 9.53 -0.75 6.84
CA ASP A 19 10.70 -1.63 6.77
C ASP A 19 10.75 -2.47 5.49
N LEU A 20 9.78 -2.36 4.58
CA LEU A 20 9.76 -3.17 3.35
C LEU A 20 11.02 -2.90 2.50
N GLY A 21 11.73 -3.97 2.12
CA GLY A 21 12.99 -3.88 1.40
C GLY A 21 14.22 -3.56 2.27
N CYS A 22 14.04 -3.23 3.55
CA CYS A 22 15.15 -3.03 4.48
C CYS A 22 15.77 -4.37 4.92
N SER A 23 17.08 -4.37 5.17
CA SER A 23 17.79 -5.52 5.76
C SER A 23 17.78 -5.42 7.29
N VAL A 24 17.17 -6.40 7.94
CA VAL A 24 17.14 -6.54 9.40
C VAL A 24 17.79 -7.86 9.75
N ASN A 25 18.86 -7.83 10.55
CA ASN A 25 19.63 -9.02 10.93
C ASN A 25 20.08 -9.90 9.74
N GLY A 26 20.45 -9.26 8.62
CA GLY A 26 20.93 -9.96 7.41
C GLY A 26 19.82 -10.57 6.54
N ARG A 27 18.55 -10.32 6.87
CA ARG A 27 17.39 -10.73 6.07
C ARG A 27 16.64 -9.51 5.55
N ILE A 28 16.24 -9.55 4.29
CA ILE A 28 15.37 -8.52 3.68
C ILE A 28 13.93 -8.74 4.15
N ILE A 29 13.29 -7.68 4.63
CA ILE A 29 11.86 -7.67 4.98
C ILE A 29 11.05 -7.64 3.68
N VAL A 30 10.13 -8.60 3.55
CA VAL A 30 9.23 -8.75 2.40
C VAL A 30 7.77 -8.61 2.83
N GLU A 31 6.84 -8.54 1.88
CA GLU A 31 5.42 -8.29 2.12
C GLU A 31 4.77 -9.28 3.11
N PRO A 32 5.09 -10.59 3.09
CA PRO A 32 4.62 -11.51 4.14
C PRO A 32 5.00 -11.11 5.57
N ASP A 33 6.19 -10.53 5.76
CA ASP A 33 6.65 -10.06 7.09
C ASP A 33 5.84 -8.84 7.52
N VAL A 34 5.60 -7.92 6.58
CA VAL A 34 4.76 -6.73 6.81
C VAL A 34 3.32 -7.14 7.10
N ALA A 35 2.75 -8.08 6.36
CA ALA A 35 1.40 -8.58 6.60
C ALA A 35 1.27 -9.22 7.99
N ALA A 36 2.26 -9.99 8.43
CA ALA A 36 2.29 -10.55 9.79
C ALA A 36 2.36 -9.46 10.86
N GLN A 37 3.15 -8.41 10.65
CA GLN A 37 3.23 -7.26 11.54
C GLN A 37 1.89 -6.51 11.63
N VAL A 38 1.27 -6.20 10.48
CA VAL A 38 -0.05 -5.55 10.42
C VAL A 38 -1.12 -6.40 11.11
N LYS A 39 -1.09 -7.73 10.94
CA LYS A 39 -1.99 -8.65 11.63
C LYS A 39 -1.87 -8.55 13.16
N SER A 40 -0.66 -8.39 13.68
CA SER A 40 -0.44 -8.17 15.12
C SER A 40 -1.06 -6.85 15.57
N TRP A 41 -0.80 -5.77 14.83
CA TRP A 41 -1.37 -4.45 15.14
C TRP A 41 -2.89 -4.43 15.12
N LEU A 42 -3.52 -5.09 14.14
CA LEU A 42 -4.98 -5.20 14.07
C LEU A 42 -5.53 -5.88 15.33
N ARG A 43 -4.93 -7.00 15.76
CA ARG A 43 -5.34 -7.71 16.99
C ARG A 43 -5.19 -6.87 18.26
N GLU A 44 -4.15 -6.04 18.33
CA GLU A 44 -3.93 -5.11 19.45
C GLU A 44 -4.97 -3.98 19.48
N LEU A 45 -5.46 -3.54 18.31
CA LEU A 45 -6.51 -2.53 18.20
C LEU A 45 -7.90 -3.09 18.57
N SER A 46 -8.26 -4.24 18.00
CA SER A 46 -9.50 -4.98 18.31
C SER A 46 -9.43 -6.39 17.72
N PRO A 47 -9.98 -7.43 18.40
CA PRO A 47 -10.06 -8.78 17.84
C PRO A 47 -10.75 -8.87 16.47
N ASP A 48 -11.69 -7.95 16.20
CA ASP A 48 -12.47 -7.90 14.96
C ASP A 48 -11.96 -6.84 13.97
N ALA A 49 -10.82 -6.19 14.24
CA ALA A 49 -10.25 -5.21 13.33
C ALA A 49 -9.76 -5.90 12.05
N SER A 50 -10.14 -5.35 10.90
CA SER A 50 -9.69 -5.78 9.58
C SER A 50 -9.08 -4.62 8.82
N LEU A 51 -8.09 -4.90 7.97
CA LEU A 51 -7.55 -3.93 7.04
C LEU A 51 -8.62 -3.56 6.00
N ARG A 52 -8.89 -2.26 5.81
CA ARG A 52 -9.85 -1.79 4.80
C ARG A 52 -9.26 -1.72 3.40
N ALA A 53 -7.99 -1.36 3.30
CA ALA A 53 -7.30 -1.08 2.04
C ALA A 53 -5.77 -1.13 2.19
N VAL A 54 -5.05 -1.24 1.07
CA VAL A 54 -3.58 -1.22 0.99
C VAL A 54 -3.15 -0.09 0.07
N ILE A 55 -2.27 0.79 0.57
CA ILE A 55 -1.59 1.80 -0.24
C ILE A 55 -0.12 1.36 -0.35
N TYR A 56 0.28 0.88 -1.52
CA TYR A 56 1.61 0.33 -1.77
C TYR A 56 2.47 1.36 -2.50
N PHE A 57 3.54 1.83 -1.85
CA PHE A 57 4.48 2.77 -2.45
C PHE A 57 5.61 2.01 -3.17
N GLN A 58 5.82 2.34 -4.45
CA GLN A 58 6.96 1.91 -5.24
C GLN A 58 7.83 3.13 -5.51
N ASP A 59 9.04 3.14 -4.98
CA ASP A 59 10.05 4.10 -5.38
C ASP A 59 10.51 3.79 -6.81
N THR A 60 10.70 4.86 -7.58
CA THR A 60 11.14 4.83 -8.98
C THR A 60 12.53 5.43 -9.16
N ASP A 61 13.15 5.99 -8.11
CA ASP A 61 14.44 6.68 -8.20
C ASP A 61 15.61 5.76 -8.59
N ASP A 62 15.57 4.49 -8.16
CA ASP A 62 16.58 3.48 -8.44
C ASP A 62 16.39 2.78 -9.80
N GLY A 63 15.30 3.08 -10.51
CA GLY A 63 14.94 2.45 -11.78
C GLY A 63 14.63 0.95 -11.68
N THR A 64 14.44 0.42 -10.46
CA THR A 64 14.22 -1.00 -10.22
C THR A 64 12.82 -1.21 -9.65
N ALA A 65 11.87 -1.49 -10.54
CA ALA A 65 10.52 -1.81 -10.13
C ALA A 65 10.40 -3.29 -9.72
N VAL A 66 9.81 -3.56 -8.56
CA VAL A 66 9.58 -4.93 -8.08
C VAL A 66 8.10 -5.26 -8.18
N GLN A 67 7.78 -6.48 -8.61
CA GLN A 67 6.41 -6.99 -8.58
C GLN A 67 5.91 -7.04 -7.14
N PRO A 68 4.88 -6.27 -6.76
CA PRO A 68 4.43 -6.24 -5.38
C PRO A 68 3.67 -7.53 -5.05
N ASN A 69 4.05 -8.21 -3.96
CA ASN A 69 3.36 -9.40 -3.46
C ASN A 69 2.21 -9.04 -2.52
N ILE A 70 1.23 -8.30 -3.06
CA ILE A 70 0.07 -7.79 -2.32
C ILE A 70 -0.86 -8.89 -1.80
N ASP A 71 -0.83 -10.10 -2.40
CA ASP A 71 -1.69 -11.20 -1.95
C ASP A 71 -1.40 -11.65 -0.51
N SER A 72 -0.23 -11.31 0.03
CA SER A 72 0.12 -11.47 1.45
C SER A 72 -0.85 -10.78 2.42
N PHE A 73 -1.54 -9.72 1.96
CA PHE A 73 -2.46 -8.93 2.78
C PHE A 73 -3.93 -9.40 2.68
N ARG A 74 -4.24 -10.36 1.81
CA ARG A 74 -5.63 -10.76 1.52
C ARG A 74 -6.34 -11.28 2.78
N ASP A 75 -5.69 -12.12 3.56
CA ASP A 75 -6.29 -12.78 4.73
C ASP A 75 -6.58 -11.83 5.90
N ILE A 76 -6.00 -10.62 5.87
CA ILE A 76 -6.22 -9.60 6.90
C ILE A 76 -7.08 -8.44 6.37
N CYS A 77 -7.45 -8.47 5.10
CA CYS A 77 -8.30 -7.48 4.48
C CYS A 77 -9.78 -7.89 4.56
N GLY A 78 -10.62 -6.98 5.06
CA GLY A 78 -12.06 -7.20 5.18
C GLY A 78 -12.86 -6.76 3.95
N ALA A 79 -12.21 -6.36 2.85
CA ALA A 79 -12.90 -5.90 1.65
C ALA A 79 -13.39 -7.07 0.78
N ASP A 80 -14.64 -7.01 0.33
CA ASP A 80 -15.22 -8.02 -0.58
C ASP A 80 -14.41 -8.18 -1.88
N ASN A 81 -13.93 -7.06 -2.41
CA ASN A 81 -12.98 -7.03 -3.52
C ASN A 81 -11.62 -6.55 -3.02
N PHE A 82 -10.75 -7.49 -2.65
CA PHE A 82 -9.41 -7.19 -2.18
C PHE A 82 -8.64 -6.26 -3.13
N TYR A 83 -8.55 -6.60 -4.41
CA TYR A 83 -7.80 -5.78 -5.38
C TYR A 83 -8.41 -4.41 -5.59
N GLY A 84 -9.75 -4.28 -5.54
CA GLY A 84 -10.42 -2.98 -5.57
C GLY A 84 -10.01 -2.05 -4.41
N SER A 85 -9.53 -2.61 -3.30
CA SER A 85 -9.01 -1.87 -2.14
C SER A 85 -7.50 -1.63 -2.17
N VAL A 86 -6.82 -1.99 -3.26
CA VAL A 86 -5.37 -1.78 -3.42
C VAL A 86 -5.12 -0.55 -4.30
N VAL A 87 -4.27 0.36 -3.79
CA VAL A 87 -3.76 1.52 -4.51
C VAL A 87 -2.25 1.39 -4.65
N LEU A 88 -1.77 1.30 -5.90
CA LEU A 88 -0.36 1.25 -6.25
C LEU A 88 0.14 2.66 -6.52
N VAL A 89 1.16 3.08 -5.80
CA VAL A 89 1.60 4.46 -5.72
C VAL A 89 3.01 4.59 -6.22
N ALA A 90 3.22 5.33 -7.31
CA ALA A 90 4.57 5.59 -7.81
C ALA A 90 5.10 6.82 -7.09
N SER A 91 6.24 6.70 -6.41
CA SER A 91 6.95 7.82 -5.79
C SER A 91 8.35 7.97 -6.40
N GLY A 92 8.99 9.12 -6.16
CA GLY A 92 10.31 9.43 -6.70
C GLY A 92 10.27 10.47 -7.82
N ARG A 93 11.43 10.80 -8.37
CA ARG A 93 11.64 11.82 -9.40
C ARG A 93 11.39 11.30 -10.82
N ARG A 94 11.34 9.98 -11.00
CA ARG A 94 11.08 9.33 -12.31
C ARG A 94 9.60 9.00 -12.51
N LEU A 95 8.73 9.96 -12.25
CA LEU A 95 7.27 9.81 -12.40
C LEU A 95 6.80 9.44 -13.83
N LEU A 96 7.65 9.63 -14.84
CA LEU A 96 7.39 9.22 -16.23
C LEU A 96 7.31 7.69 -16.39
N ASP A 97 7.81 6.93 -15.43
CA ASP A 97 7.83 5.46 -15.46
C ASP A 97 6.46 4.86 -15.05
N LEU A 98 5.45 5.67 -14.73
CA LEU A 98 4.10 5.18 -14.38
C LEU A 98 3.51 4.31 -15.50
N GLN A 99 3.72 4.69 -16.76
CA GLN A 99 3.23 3.88 -17.88
C GLN A 99 3.94 2.53 -17.96
N GLU A 100 5.25 2.50 -17.71
CA GLU A 100 6.04 1.27 -17.68
C GLU A 100 5.63 0.38 -16.50
N LEU A 101 5.41 0.95 -15.31
CA LEU A 101 4.88 0.23 -14.16
C LEU A 101 3.52 -0.40 -14.48
N ARG A 102 2.59 0.38 -15.04
CA ARG A 102 1.23 -0.08 -15.39
C ARG A 102 1.24 -1.20 -16.43
N GLN A 103 2.12 -1.14 -17.42
CA GLN A 103 2.23 -2.15 -18.49
C GLN A 103 3.09 -3.34 -18.07
N GLY A 104 3.98 -3.17 -17.09
CA GLY A 104 4.89 -4.18 -16.57
C GLY A 104 4.43 -4.73 -15.22
N VAL A 105 5.18 -4.42 -14.17
CA VAL A 105 5.06 -5.05 -12.84
C VAL A 105 3.73 -4.80 -12.12
N TRP A 106 2.91 -3.86 -12.57
CA TRP A 106 1.57 -3.65 -12.00
C TRP A 106 0.45 -4.22 -12.85
N SER A 107 0.73 -4.68 -14.06
CA SER A 107 -0.29 -5.13 -15.02
C SER A 107 -1.22 -6.19 -14.43
N GLU A 108 -0.68 -7.18 -13.71
CA GLU A 108 -1.47 -8.21 -13.04
C GLU A 108 -2.41 -7.61 -11.99
N ALA A 109 -1.88 -6.81 -11.07
CA ALA A 109 -2.69 -6.22 -10.00
C ALA A 109 -3.78 -5.28 -10.54
N LEU A 110 -3.45 -4.48 -11.55
CA LEU A 110 -4.39 -3.60 -12.22
C LEU A 110 -5.49 -4.40 -12.94
N SER A 111 -5.15 -5.50 -13.61
CA SER A 111 -6.12 -6.36 -14.29
C SER A 111 -7.15 -6.99 -13.32
N ARG A 112 -6.77 -7.11 -12.04
CA ARG A 112 -7.62 -7.67 -10.98
C ARG A 112 -8.42 -6.59 -10.23
N GLY A 113 -8.24 -5.32 -10.57
CA GLY A 113 -9.03 -4.20 -10.04
C GLY A 113 -8.26 -3.21 -9.16
N ALA A 114 -6.94 -3.38 -8.98
CA ALA A 114 -6.14 -2.38 -8.29
C ALA A 114 -6.16 -1.04 -9.04
N ARG A 115 -6.00 0.04 -8.28
CA ARG A 115 -5.86 1.40 -8.81
C ARG A 115 -4.40 1.83 -8.77
N SER A 116 -4.02 2.81 -9.60
CA SER A 116 -2.67 3.37 -9.54
C SER A 116 -2.64 4.88 -9.76
N PHE A 117 -1.75 5.57 -9.05
CA PHE A 117 -1.51 7.01 -9.23
C PHE A 117 -0.06 7.40 -8.92
N CYS A 118 0.32 8.60 -9.35
CA CYS A 118 1.64 9.20 -9.04
C CYS A 118 1.57 10.05 -7.79
N TYR A 119 2.45 9.78 -6.82
CA TYR A 119 2.57 10.56 -5.62
C TYR A 119 3.56 11.70 -5.78
N VAL A 120 3.11 12.90 -5.44
CA VAL A 120 3.93 14.10 -5.32
C VAL A 120 3.85 14.53 -3.87
N ASP A 121 4.99 14.69 -3.19
CA ASP A 121 5.10 14.90 -1.74
C ASP A 121 4.42 16.19 -1.25
N THR A 122 3.10 16.10 -1.19
CA THR A 122 2.14 17.18 -0.94
C THR A 122 0.97 16.56 -0.20
N ARG A 123 0.34 17.36 0.66
CA ARG A 123 -0.85 16.94 1.41
C ARG A 123 -1.97 16.44 0.48
N GLY A 124 -2.23 17.14 -0.62
CA GLY A 124 -3.28 16.76 -1.57
C GLY A 124 -3.05 15.38 -2.19
N SER A 125 -1.80 15.03 -2.49
CA SER A 125 -1.47 13.71 -3.01
C SER A 125 -1.64 12.59 -1.98
N ALA A 126 -1.41 12.87 -0.69
CA ALA A 126 -1.66 11.92 0.38
C ALA A 126 -3.17 11.71 0.61
N GLU A 127 -3.95 12.78 0.57
CA GLU A 127 -5.42 12.73 0.68
C GLU A 127 -6.04 11.95 -0.49
N GLU A 128 -5.56 12.17 -1.72
CA GLU A 128 -6.00 11.44 -2.91
C GLU A 128 -5.71 9.93 -2.80
N ALA A 129 -4.52 9.55 -2.32
CA ALA A 129 -4.15 8.15 -2.09
C ALA A 129 -5.14 7.43 -1.15
N ILE A 130 -5.53 8.11 -0.07
CA ILE A 130 -6.46 7.58 0.92
C ILE A 130 -7.86 7.51 0.32
N LYS A 131 -8.29 8.55 -0.41
CA LYS A 131 -9.60 8.58 -1.08
C LYS A 131 -9.77 7.43 -2.06
N MET A 132 -8.77 7.22 -2.91
CA MET A 132 -8.69 6.09 -3.83
C MET A 132 -8.64 4.73 -3.13
N SER A 133 -8.55 4.66 -1.80
CA SER A 133 -8.51 3.40 -1.06
C SER A 133 -9.85 3.07 -0.38
N ILE A 134 -10.75 4.05 -0.26
CA ILE A 134 -12.03 3.94 0.48
C ILE A 134 -13.28 3.96 -0.41
N GLU A 135 -13.19 4.53 -1.61
CA GLU A 135 -14.23 4.54 -2.67
C GLU A 135 -14.35 3.19 -3.38
#